data_AF-A0A7D4D4L6-F1
#
_entry.id   AF-A0A7D4D4L6-F1
#
_cell.length_a   1.000
_cell.length_b   1.000
_cell.length_c   1.000
_cell.angle_alpha   90.00
_cell.angle_beta   90.00
_cell.angle_gamma   90.00
#
_symmetry.space_group_name_H-M   'P 1'
#
loop_
_entity.id
_entity.type
_entity.pdbx_description
1 polymer ?
#
loop_
_entity_poly.entity_id
_entity_poly.type
_entity_poly.pdbx_seq_one_letter_code
_entity_poly.pdbx_strand_id
1 'polypeptide(L)'
;MSKPDIEVLDDSDAYPYASHIRVDEREIQLGDLLLVFESGESQSVNFFERIYGFTWPGVITHVVDGPVPAEFHEFDLLAEEINGGKFAIAPRRERTSFFVDDDTVRTITLYRYQSQDGWQPIVIDERRDPLEDTPLAQSVALCDDGEQVIEELLLTNSPEGEQEFEHIQEFLVSAGYRSELIPAVNEVLEN
;
A
#
# COMPACT_ATOMS: atom_id res chain seq x y z
N MET A 1 -22.58 -20.53 9.56
CA MET A 1 -22.26 -20.02 8.21
C MET A 1 -21.35 -21.04 7.54
N SER A 2 -21.30 -21.11 6.22
CA SER A 2 -20.34 -21.97 5.52
C SER A 2 -18.96 -21.36 5.65
N LYS A 3 -17.93 -22.19 5.88
CA LYS A 3 -16.54 -21.72 5.82
C LYS A 3 -16.25 -21.18 4.41
N PRO A 4 -15.51 -20.07 4.27
CA PRO A 4 -15.08 -19.56 2.97
C PRO A 4 -14.17 -20.60 2.30
N ASP A 5 -14.17 -20.58 0.97
CA ASP A 5 -13.22 -21.36 0.19
C ASP A 5 -11.86 -20.66 0.22
N ILE A 6 -10.83 -21.38 0.68
CA ILE A 6 -9.49 -20.85 0.86
C ILE A 6 -8.50 -21.72 0.10
N GLU A 7 -7.75 -21.10 -0.81
CA GLU A 7 -6.76 -21.75 -1.67
C GLU A 7 -5.41 -21.05 -1.50
N VAL A 8 -4.34 -21.83 -1.35
CA VAL A 8 -2.96 -21.32 -1.44
C VAL A 8 -2.60 -21.25 -2.92
N LEU A 9 -2.18 -20.08 -3.40
CA LEU A 9 -1.92 -19.83 -4.82
C LEU A 9 -0.44 -19.85 -5.19
N ASP A 10 0.44 -20.00 -4.21
CA ASP A 10 1.88 -20.18 -4.41
C ASP A 10 2.32 -21.62 -4.13
N ASP A 11 3.63 -21.86 -4.22
CA ASP A 11 4.23 -23.19 -4.03
C ASP A 11 4.33 -23.62 -2.56
N SER A 12 3.69 -22.91 -1.63
CA SER A 12 3.79 -23.19 -0.20
C SER A 12 2.87 -24.31 0.25
N ASP A 13 3.39 -25.15 1.15
CA ASP A 13 2.67 -26.34 1.66
C ASP A 13 1.56 -26.00 2.69
N ALA A 14 1.52 -24.77 3.22
CA ALA A 14 0.55 -24.34 4.23
C ALA A 14 0.43 -22.80 4.33
N TYR A 15 -0.71 -22.33 4.87
CA TYR A 15 -1.02 -20.90 5.04
C TYR A 15 0.07 -20.07 5.75
N PRO A 16 0.67 -20.52 6.87
CA PRO A 16 1.70 -19.71 7.56
C PRO A 16 2.96 -19.43 6.75
N TYR A 17 3.15 -20.16 5.64
CA TYR A 17 4.27 -19.99 4.73
C TYR A 17 3.83 -19.43 3.37
N ALA A 18 2.53 -19.23 3.17
CA ALA A 18 2.00 -18.67 1.94
C ALA A 18 2.29 -17.16 1.89
N SER A 19 2.54 -16.70 0.68
CA SER A 19 2.69 -15.31 0.27
C SER A 19 1.51 -14.82 -0.56
N HIS A 20 0.71 -15.75 -1.10
CA HIS A 20 -0.45 -15.49 -1.96
C HIS A 20 -1.54 -16.53 -1.71
N ILE A 21 -2.73 -16.08 -1.33
CA ILE A 21 -3.91 -16.92 -1.12
C ILE A 21 -5.12 -16.37 -1.86
N ARG A 22 -6.16 -17.20 -1.99
CA ARG A 22 -7.50 -16.81 -2.41
C ARG A 22 -8.49 -17.10 -1.28
N VAL A 23 -9.39 -16.16 -1.00
CA VAL A 23 -10.50 -16.30 -0.05
C VAL A 23 -11.78 -15.91 -0.78
N ASP A 24 -12.72 -16.83 -0.98
CA ASP A 24 -14.00 -16.59 -1.68
C ASP A 24 -13.82 -15.77 -2.98
N GLU A 25 -12.96 -16.26 -3.88
CA GLU A 25 -12.60 -15.65 -5.17
C GLU A 25 -11.75 -14.35 -5.11
N ARG A 26 -11.43 -13.85 -3.92
CA ARG A 26 -10.57 -12.68 -3.73
C ARG A 26 -9.14 -13.10 -3.48
N GLU A 27 -8.23 -12.63 -4.33
CA GLU A 27 -6.80 -12.86 -4.15
C GLU A 27 -6.22 -11.87 -3.15
N ILE A 28 -5.37 -12.37 -2.26
CA ILE A 28 -4.72 -11.63 -1.19
C ILE A 28 -3.24 -11.99 -1.17
N GLN A 29 -2.35 -11.01 -1.26
CA GLN A 29 -0.90 -11.19 -1.21
C GLN A 29 -0.27 -10.46 -0.03
N LEU A 30 0.89 -10.96 0.42
CA LEU A 30 1.69 -10.23 1.40
C LEU A 30 2.15 -8.89 0.84
N GLY A 31 1.96 -7.85 1.63
CA GLY A 31 2.25 -6.47 1.26
C GLY A 31 1.09 -5.76 0.57
N ASP A 32 -0.01 -6.44 0.21
CA ASP A 32 -1.25 -5.78 -0.21
C ASP A 32 -1.81 -4.91 0.92
N LEU A 33 -2.67 -3.96 0.53
CA LEU A 33 -3.28 -3.01 1.45
C LEU A 33 -4.76 -3.34 1.62
N LEU A 34 -5.21 -3.46 2.86
CA LEU A 34 -6.61 -3.51 3.25
C LEU A 34 -7.07 -2.08 3.55
N LEU A 35 -8.08 -1.61 2.83
CA LEU A 35 -8.76 -0.35 3.09
C LEU A 35 -9.91 -0.63 4.04
N VAL A 36 -9.94 0.07 5.17
CA VAL A 36 -11.00 -0.05 6.17
C VAL A 36 -11.90 1.18 6.09
N PHE A 37 -13.16 0.99 5.68
CA PHE A 37 -14.13 2.07 5.59
C PHE A 37 -14.86 2.27 6.92
N GLU A 38 -15.32 3.50 7.19
CA GLU A 38 -16.11 3.79 8.41
C GLU A 38 -17.40 2.95 8.50
N SER A 39 -17.99 2.66 7.35
CA SER A 39 -19.13 1.75 7.20
C SER A 39 -19.16 1.18 5.78
N GLY A 40 -19.88 0.08 5.56
CA GLY A 40 -19.97 -0.56 4.23
C GLY A 40 -20.67 0.27 3.14
N GLU A 41 -21.32 1.38 3.52
CA GLU A 41 -21.90 2.35 2.58
C GLU A 41 -21.00 3.58 2.36
N SER A 42 -19.93 3.72 3.16
CA SER A 42 -19.03 4.87 3.08
C SER A 42 -18.04 4.72 1.91
N GLN A 43 -17.66 5.86 1.33
CA GLN A 43 -16.50 5.95 0.43
C GLN A 43 -15.27 6.51 1.15
N SER A 44 -15.41 6.92 2.42
CA SER A 44 -14.31 7.44 3.22
C SER A 44 -13.55 6.29 3.88
N VAL A 45 -12.27 6.15 3.53
CA VAL A 45 -11.35 5.27 4.23
C VAL A 45 -11.10 5.85 5.63
N ASN A 46 -11.21 5.02 6.65
CA ASN A 46 -10.93 5.36 8.03
C ASN A 46 -9.43 5.21 8.32
N PHE A 47 -8.86 4.06 7.93
CA PHE A 47 -7.42 3.79 8.01
C PHE A 47 -7.06 2.64 7.06
N PHE A 48 -5.77 2.43 6.87
CA PHE A 48 -5.21 1.39 6.01
C PHE A 48 -4.46 0.36 6.84
N GLU A 49 -4.52 -0.90 6.41
CA GLU A 49 -3.75 -1.97 7.02
C GLU A 49 -2.93 -2.71 5.96
N ARG A 50 -1.64 -2.93 6.22
CA ARG A 50 -0.78 -3.72 5.34
C ARG A 50 -0.83 -5.18 5.73
N ILE A 51 -1.03 -6.06 4.76
CA ILE A 51 -1.09 -7.51 4.97
C ILE A 51 0.32 -8.05 5.20
N TYR A 52 0.54 -8.64 6.37
CA TYR A 52 1.88 -9.08 6.82
C TYR A 52 2.03 -10.60 6.87
N GLY A 53 0.94 -11.34 7.08
CA GLY A 53 1.01 -12.78 7.18
C GLY A 53 -0.35 -13.45 7.08
N PHE A 54 -0.32 -14.76 6.88
CA PHE A 54 -1.48 -15.63 6.97
C PHE A 54 -1.27 -16.65 8.09
N THR A 55 -2.33 -17.06 8.74
CA THR A 55 -2.31 -18.13 9.74
C THR A 55 -3.65 -18.88 9.69
N TRP A 56 -3.76 -20.00 10.39
CA TRP A 56 -5.07 -20.55 10.69
C TRP A 56 -5.55 -19.95 12.02
N PRO A 57 -6.65 -19.19 12.09
CA PRO A 57 -7.75 -19.13 11.10
C PRO A 57 -7.89 -17.81 10.29
N GLY A 58 -6.83 -17.04 9.98
CA GLY A 58 -7.03 -15.73 9.36
C GLY A 58 -5.78 -15.01 8.83
N VAL A 59 -5.96 -13.71 8.57
CA VAL A 59 -4.93 -12.78 8.06
C VAL A 59 -4.41 -11.91 9.20
N ILE A 60 -3.09 -11.69 9.21
CA ILE A 60 -2.42 -10.76 10.12
C ILE A 60 -2.09 -9.49 9.34
N THR A 61 -2.53 -8.35 9.85
CA THR A 61 -2.33 -7.04 9.22
C THR A 61 -1.71 -6.07 10.20
N HIS A 62 -1.00 -5.06 9.69
CA HIS A 62 -0.49 -3.95 10.48
C HIS A 62 -1.15 -2.65 10.05
N VAL A 63 -1.71 -1.89 10.99
CA VAL A 63 -2.29 -0.59 10.65
C VAL A 63 -1.17 0.37 10.27
N VAL A 64 -1.32 1.00 9.12
CA VAL A 64 -0.34 1.93 8.57
C VAL A 64 -0.50 3.28 9.28
N ASP A 65 -1.69 3.87 9.27
CA ASP A 65 -1.95 5.26 9.70
C ASP A 65 -2.85 5.39 10.95
N GLY A 66 -2.81 4.40 11.84
CA GLY A 66 -3.71 4.31 12.99
C GLY A 66 -3.06 3.87 14.31
N PRO A 67 -3.86 3.86 15.40
CA PRO A 67 -3.32 3.74 16.77
C PRO A 67 -2.95 2.32 17.21
N VAL A 68 -3.44 1.28 16.52
CA VAL A 68 -3.21 -0.12 16.88
C VAL A 68 -2.27 -0.75 15.85
N PRO A 69 -1.07 -1.21 16.22
CA PRO A 69 -0.06 -1.58 15.23
C PRO A 69 -0.35 -2.89 14.49
N ALA A 70 -1.16 -3.79 15.05
CA ALA A 70 -1.47 -5.07 14.43
C ALA A 70 -2.91 -5.53 14.71
N GLU A 71 -3.56 -6.06 13.69
CA GLU A 71 -4.91 -6.60 13.73
C GLU A 71 -4.93 -8.04 13.19
N PHE A 72 -5.98 -8.78 13.57
CA PHE A 72 -6.18 -10.15 13.13
C PHE A 72 -7.61 -10.33 12.61
N HIS A 73 -7.72 -10.76 11.35
CA HIS A 73 -8.99 -10.94 10.66
C HIS A 73 -9.21 -12.41 10.34
N GLU A 74 -10.17 -13.05 11.02
CA GLU A 74 -10.59 -14.42 10.70
C GLU A 74 -11.12 -14.48 9.25
N PHE A 75 -10.82 -15.56 8.51
CA PHE A 75 -11.18 -15.64 7.10
C PHE A 75 -12.69 -15.51 6.85
N ASP A 76 -13.52 -16.18 7.67
CA ASP A 76 -14.98 -16.13 7.57
C ASP A 76 -15.49 -14.68 7.70
N LEU A 77 -14.96 -13.93 8.67
CA LEU A 77 -15.33 -12.53 8.90
C LEU A 77 -14.76 -11.60 7.83
N LEU A 78 -13.52 -11.82 7.40
CA LEU A 78 -12.87 -11.03 6.35
C LEU A 78 -13.66 -11.11 5.04
N ALA A 79 -14.10 -12.31 4.67
CA ALA A 79 -14.92 -12.52 3.47
C ALA A 79 -16.28 -11.78 3.59
N GLU A 80 -16.92 -11.85 4.75
CA GLU A 80 -18.17 -11.13 5.01
C GLU A 80 -17.99 -9.60 4.94
N GLU A 81 -16.93 -9.06 5.54
CA GLU A 81 -16.67 -7.62 5.58
C GLU A 81 -16.24 -7.06 4.22
N ILE A 82 -15.54 -7.85 3.40
CA ILE A 82 -15.26 -7.49 1.99
C ILE A 82 -16.55 -7.49 1.18
N ASN A 83 -17.38 -8.54 1.30
CA ASN A 83 -18.64 -8.63 0.57
C ASN A 83 -19.66 -7.57 1.02
N GLY A 84 -19.61 -7.18 2.30
CA GLY A 84 -20.40 -6.10 2.88
C GLY A 84 -19.88 -4.69 2.57
N GLY A 85 -18.73 -4.58 1.89
CA GLY A 85 -18.13 -3.30 1.50
C GLY A 85 -17.42 -2.55 2.62
N LYS A 86 -17.29 -3.12 3.83
CA LYS A 86 -16.54 -2.50 4.93
C LYS A 86 -15.04 -2.55 4.67
N PHE A 87 -14.57 -3.59 3.99
CA PHE A 87 -13.18 -3.74 3.60
C PHE A 87 -13.04 -3.80 2.08
N ALA A 88 -11.92 -3.26 1.58
CA ALA A 88 -11.47 -3.51 0.22
C ALA A 88 -9.98 -3.86 0.19
N ILE A 89 -9.58 -4.65 -0.80
CA ILE A 89 -8.18 -4.98 -1.02
C ILE A 89 -7.65 -4.13 -2.17
N ALA A 90 -6.55 -3.43 -1.93
CA ALA A 90 -5.78 -2.69 -2.92
C ALA A 90 -4.44 -3.42 -3.15
N PRO A 91 -4.28 -4.10 -4.28
CA PRO A 91 -3.04 -4.81 -4.60
C PRO A 91 -1.86 -3.86 -4.74
N ARG A 92 -0.68 -4.29 -4.31
CA ARG A 92 0.56 -3.55 -4.53
C ARG A 92 0.88 -3.52 -6.03
N ARG A 93 1.16 -2.33 -6.55
CA ARG A 93 1.49 -2.12 -7.97
C ARG A 93 2.99 -1.96 -8.20
N GLU A 94 3.64 -1.12 -7.40
CA GLU A 94 5.07 -0.83 -7.51
C GLU A 94 5.65 -0.47 -6.14
N ARG A 95 6.92 -0.77 -5.92
CA ARG A 95 7.65 -0.38 -4.72
C ARG A 95 9.11 -0.10 -5.02
N THR A 96 9.63 0.99 -4.48
CA THR A 96 11.07 1.26 -4.45
C THR A 96 11.53 1.55 -3.03
N SER A 97 12.81 1.28 -2.77
CA SER A 97 13.48 1.65 -1.53
C SER A 97 14.90 2.12 -1.85
N PHE A 98 15.29 3.28 -1.34
CA PHE A 98 16.60 3.87 -1.53
C PHE A 98 17.07 4.60 -0.28
N PHE A 99 18.39 4.72 -0.14
CA PHE A 99 18.99 5.53 0.92
C PHE A 99 18.89 7.01 0.54
N VAL A 100 18.37 7.82 1.45
CA VAL A 100 18.37 9.28 1.36
C VAL A 100 19.70 9.82 1.90
N ASP A 101 20.18 9.22 2.98
CA ASP A 101 21.48 9.44 3.60
C ASP A 101 21.98 8.11 4.22
N ASP A 102 23.04 8.16 5.03
CA ASP A 102 23.63 6.97 5.66
C ASP A 102 22.70 6.29 6.68
N ASP A 103 21.75 7.03 7.25
CA ASP A 103 20.93 6.61 8.38
C ASP A 103 19.42 6.54 8.03
N THR A 104 19.03 6.87 6.80
CA THR A 104 17.63 6.96 6.39
C THR A 104 17.37 6.22 5.09
N VAL A 105 16.47 5.24 5.14
CA VAL A 105 15.90 4.59 3.96
C VAL A 105 14.50 5.15 3.72
N ARG A 106 14.27 5.67 2.52
CA ARG A 106 12.94 6.03 2.02
C ARG A 106 12.38 4.87 1.21
N THR A 107 11.14 4.50 1.47
CA THR A 107 10.39 3.46 0.78
C THR A 107 9.09 4.05 0.27
N ILE A 108 8.90 3.99 -1.03
CA ILE A 108 7.66 4.44 -1.67
C ILE A 108 6.95 3.21 -2.21
N THR A 109 5.68 3.05 -1.82
CA THR A 109 4.83 1.96 -2.30
C THR A 109 3.58 2.54 -2.94
N LEU A 110 3.32 2.14 -4.19
CA LEU A 110 2.11 2.48 -4.92
C LEU A 110 1.16 1.29 -4.93
N TYR A 111 -0.06 1.54 -4.51
CA TYR A 111 -1.18 0.61 -4.59
C TYR A 111 -2.22 1.13 -5.59
N ARG A 112 -3.15 0.24 -5.96
CA ARG A 112 -4.32 0.63 -6.73
C ARG A 112 -5.57 0.00 -6.14
N TYR A 113 -6.57 0.82 -5.93
CA TYR A 113 -7.90 0.40 -5.52
C TYR A 113 -8.89 0.62 -6.66
N GLN A 114 -9.81 -0.32 -6.87
CA GLN A 114 -10.91 -0.14 -7.82
C GLN A 114 -12.11 0.45 -7.06
N SER A 115 -12.24 1.78 -7.11
CA SER A 115 -13.42 2.48 -6.60
C SER A 115 -14.56 2.47 -7.61
N GLN A 116 -15.71 3.05 -7.23
CA GLN A 116 -16.86 3.22 -8.13
C GLN A 116 -16.55 4.16 -9.30
N ASP A 117 -15.69 5.15 -9.08
CA ASP A 117 -15.33 6.18 -10.06
C ASP A 117 -14.14 5.77 -10.94
N GLY A 118 -13.49 4.64 -10.64
CA GLY A 118 -12.39 4.10 -11.43
C GLY A 118 -11.25 3.57 -10.58
N TRP A 119 -10.07 3.53 -11.18
CA TRP A 119 -8.85 3.16 -10.46
C TRP A 119 -8.36 4.36 -9.66
N GLN A 120 -8.24 4.17 -8.35
CA GLN A 120 -7.75 5.16 -7.41
C GLN A 120 -6.34 4.75 -6.92
N PRO A 121 -5.30 5.54 -7.22
CA PRO A 121 -3.96 5.30 -6.70
C PRO A 121 -3.88 5.58 -5.19
N ILE A 122 -3.02 4.82 -4.50
CA ILE A 122 -2.70 5.07 -3.10
C ILE A 122 -1.19 5.05 -2.95
N VAL A 123 -0.63 6.11 -2.39
CA VAL A 123 0.80 6.23 -2.13
C VAL A 123 1.02 6.08 -0.63
N ILE A 124 1.93 5.18 -0.26
CA ILE A 124 2.51 5.15 1.07
C ILE A 124 3.99 5.49 0.93
N ASP A 125 4.42 6.54 1.62
CA ASP A 125 5.81 7.00 1.67
C ASP A 125 6.32 6.87 3.10
N GLU A 126 7.38 6.09 3.27
CA GLU A 126 7.94 5.71 4.57
C GLU A 126 9.42 6.11 4.60
N ARG A 127 9.84 6.82 5.64
CA ARG A 127 11.26 7.04 5.98
C ARG A 127 11.56 6.32 7.28
N ARG A 128 12.61 5.51 7.32
CA ARG A 128 13.00 4.75 8.51
C ARG A 128 14.51 4.65 8.65
N ASP A 129 14.97 4.42 9.87
CA ASP A 129 16.33 3.93 10.10
C ASP A 129 16.47 2.54 9.47
N PRO A 130 17.54 2.24 8.72
CA PRO A 130 17.72 0.93 8.08
C PRO A 130 17.70 -0.24 9.06
N LEU A 131 18.08 -0.01 10.32
CA LEU A 131 18.15 -0.99 11.40
C LEU A 131 16.87 -1.07 12.25
N GLU A 132 15.92 -0.16 12.03
CA GLU A 132 14.63 -0.16 12.73
C GLU A 132 13.48 -0.57 11.79
N ASP A 133 12.51 -1.27 12.38
CA ASP A 133 11.27 -1.66 11.68
C ASP A 133 10.19 -0.56 11.73
N THR A 134 10.33 0.41 12.63
CA THR A 134 9.38 1.51 12.80
C THR A 134 9.76 2.70 11.92
N PRO A 135 8.84 3.25 11.11
CA PRO A 135 9.11 4.47 10.36
C PRO A 135 9.37 5.67 11.29
N LEU A 136 10.37 6.47 10.94
CA LEU A 136 10.63 7.79 11.51
C LEU A 136 9.55 8.79 11.05
N ALA A 137 9.15 8.68 9.79
CA ALA A 137 8.07 9.44 9.19
C ALA A 137 7.31 8.55 8.20
N GLN A 138 5.99 8.75 8.12
CA GLN A 138 5.14 8.04 7.19
C GLN A 138 3.98 8.92 6.76
N SER A 139 3.69 8.93 5.46
CA SER A 139 2.49 9.54 4.89
C SER A 139 1.71 8.52 4.07
N VAL A 140 0.38 8.69 4.06
CA VAL A 140 -0.53 7.91 3.22
C VAL A 140 -1.40 8.89 2.45
N ALA A 141 -1.41 8.78 1.13
CA ALA A 141 -2.21 9.62 0.26
C ALA A 141 -3.11 8.76 -0.62
N LEU A 142 -4.41 9.04 -0.54
CA LEU A 142 -5.42 8.52 -1.46
C LEU A 142 -5.57 9.53 -2.60
N CYS A 143 -4.99 9.25 -3.76
CA CYS A 143 -4.92 10.18 -4.87
C CYS A 143 -6.13 9.99 -5.80
N ASP A 144 -6.68 11.08 -6.34
CA ASP A 144 -7.77 11.02 -7.32
C ASP A 144 -7.27 10.53 -8.69
N ASP A 145 -6.04 10.90 -9.05
CA ASP A 145 -5.44 10.59 -10.34
C ASP A 145 -3.92 10.51 -10.27
N GLY A 146 -3.29 10.41 -11.44
CA GLY A 146 -1.84 10.31 -11.55
C GLY A 146 -1.09 11.63 -11.36
N GLU A 147 -1.71 12.78 -11.59
CA GLU A 147 -1.08 14.08 -11.35
C GLU A 147 -0.91 14.29 -9.84
N GLN A 148 -1.91 13.92 -9.05
CA GLN A 148 -1.83 13.95 -7.59
C GLN A 148 -0.76 12.99 -7.03
N VAL A 149 -0.50 11.85 -7.67
CA VAL A 149 0.61 10.96 -7.27
C VAL A 149 1.96 11.65 -7.46
N ILE A 150 2.12 12.39 -8.56
CA ILE A 150 3.34 13.14 -8.87
C ILE A 150 3.51 14.31 -7.90
N GLU A 151 2.44 15.06 -7.65
CA GLU A 151 2.41 16.14 -6.65
C GLU A 151 2.77 15.64 -5.26
N GLU A 152 2.20 14.51 -4.82
CA GLU A 152 2.46 13.97 -3.49
C GLU A 152 3.93 13.58 -3.30
N LEU A 153 4.56 12.99 -4.32
CA LEU A 153 5.93 12.49 -4.22
C LEU A 153 7.00 13.55 -4.48
N LEU A 154 6.69 14.57 -5.29
CA LEU A 154 7.68 15.57 -5.69
C LEU A 154 7.46 16.93 -5.03
N LEU A 155 6.25 17.27 -4.59
CA LEU A 155 5.93 18.56 -3.99
C LEU A 155 5.57 18.42 -2.50
N THR A 156 4.67 17.50 -2.12
CA THR A 156 4.29 17.31 -0.71
C THR A 156 5.41 16.63 0.08
N ASN A 157 5.89 15.48 -0.39
CA ASN A 157 7.03 14.75 0.18
C ASN A 157 8.27 15.00 -0.69
N SER A 158 8.62 16.26 -0.88
CA SER A 158 9.65 16.64 -1.85
C SER A 158 11.00 15.93 -1.60
N PRO A 159 11.72 15.57 -2.68
CA PRO A 159 13.09 15.05 -2.56
C PRO A 159 14.02 16.14 -2.00
N GLU A 160 14.99 15.74 -1.17
CA GLU A 160 15.96 16.69 -0.58
C GLU A 160 17.17 16.93 -1.49
N GLY A 161 17.32 16.14 -2.56
CA GLY A 161 18.42 16.26 -3.51
C GLY A 161 18.15 15.56 -4.83
N GLU A 162 19.06 15.78 -5.79
CA GLU A 162 18.95 15.25 -7.16
C GLU A 162 18.86 13.72 -7.18
N GLN A 163 19.63 13.04 -6.31
CA GLN A 163 19.61 11.58 -6.25
C GLN A 163 18.25 11.02 -5.80
N GLU A 164 17.62 11.62 -4.80
CA GLU A 164 16.26 11.22 -4.41
C GLU A 164 15.28 11.46 -5.56
N PHE A 165 15.38 12.63 -6.21
CA PHE A 165 14.52 12.96 -7.34
C PHE A 165 14.65 11.93 -8.48
N GLU A 166 15.87 11.52 -8.83
CA GLU A 166 16.12 10.50 -9.85
C GLU A 166 15.46 9.17 -9.49
N HIS A 167 15.58 8.71 -8.23
CA HIS A 167 14.92 7.49 -7.78
C HIS A 167 13.39 7.57 -7.83
N ILE A 168 12.81 8.71 -7.48
CA ILE A 168 11.36 8.92 -7.57
C ILE A 168 10.91 8.95 -9.03
N GLN A 169 11.68 9.59 -9.91
CA GLN A 169 11.38 9.62 -11.34
C GLN A 169 11.43 8.22 -11.96
N GLU A 170 12.46 7.42 -11.64
CA GLU A 170 12.57 6.03 -12.08
C GLU A 170 11.37 5.19 -11.62
N PHE A 171 10.96 5.35 -10.36
CA PHE A 171 9.79 4.70 -9.79
C PHE A 171 8.49 5.11 -10.51
N LEU A 172 8.28 6.39 -10.79
CA LEU A 172 7.10 6.86 -11.52
C LEU A 172 7.07 6.27 -12.94
N VAL A 173 8.21 6.23 -13.63
CA VAL A 173 8.31 5.63 -14.97
C VAL A 173 8.04 4.12 -14.93
N SER A 174 8.60 3.38 -13.96
CA SER A 174 8.35 1.94 -13.82
C SER A 174 6.88 1.63 -13.48
N ALA A 175 6.27 2.49 -12.65
CA ALA A 175 4.84 2.49 -12.38
C ALA A 175 3.99 2.94 -13.59
N GLY A 176 4.59 3.27 -14.74
CA GLY A 176 3.88 3.56 -15.99
C GLY A 176 3.32 4.97 -16.10
N TYR A 177 3.78 5.91 -15.26
CA TYR A 177 3.51 7.33 -15.45
C TYR A 177 4.33 7.86 -16.62
N ARG A 178 3.75 8.80 -17.38
CA ARG A 178 4.41 9.38 -18.55
C ARG A 178 5.48 10.36 -18.10
N SER A 179 6.70 10.20 -18.60
CA SER A 179 7.83 11.07 -18.27
C SER A 179 7.56 12.55 -18.58
N GLU A 180 6.73 12.84 -19.58
CA GLU A 180 6.34 14.20 -19.98
C GLU A 180 5.51 14.94 -18.91
N LEU A 181 4.88 14.21 -17.98
CA LEU A 181 4.09 14.77 -16.89
C LEU A 181 4.89 14.91 -15.59
N ILE A 182 6.12 14.37 -15.54
CA ILE A 182 6.99 14.45 -14.38
C ILE A 182 7.77 15.78 -14.48
N PRO A 183 7.64 16.69 -13.50
CA PRO A 183 8.39 17.96 -13.46
C PRO A 183 9.89 17.75 -13.60
N ALA A 184 10.62 18.76 -14.09
CA ALA A 184 12.07 18.70 -14.12
C ALA A 184 12.68 18.88 -12.73
N VAL A 185 13.89 18.34 -12.49
CA VAL A 185 14.58 18.43 -11.19
C VAL A 185 14.71 19.88 -10.67
N ASN A 186 15.02 20.84 -11.56
CA ASN A 186 15.12 22.26 -11.19
C ASN A 186 13.77 22.86 -10.76
N GLU A 187 12.65 22.36 -11.30
CA GLU A 187 11.31 22.83 -10.91
C GLU A 187 10.92 22.32 -9.53
N VAL A 188 11.56 21.25 -9.04
CA VAL A 188 11.25 20.63 -7.76
C VAL A 188 12.20 21.10 -6.66
N LEU A 189 13.51 21.16 -6.93
CA LEU A 189 14.52 21.47 -5.92
C LEU A 189 14.79 22.97 -5.72
N GLU A 190 14.32 23.85 -6.62
CA GLU A 190 14.50 25.31 -6.49
C GLU A 190 13.26 26.02 -5.86
N ASN A 191 12.22 25.29 -5.52
CA ASN A 191 11.01 25.78 -4.82
C ASN A 191 11.12 25.58 -3.30
#